data_AF-A0A8T0P7M4-F1
#
_entry.id   AF-A0A8T0P7M4-F1
#
_cell.length_a   1.000
_cell.length_b   1.000
_cell.length_c   1.000
_cell.angle_alpha   90.00
_cell.angle_beta   90.00
_cell.angle_gamma   90.00
#
_symmetry.space_group_name_H-M   'P 1'
#
loop_
_entity.id
_entity.type
_entity.pdbx_description
1 polymer ?
#
loop_
_entity_poly.entity_id
_entity_poly.type
_entity_poly.pdbx_seq_one_letter_code
_entity_poly.pdbx_strand_id
1 'polypeptide(L)'
;MDENNEKAFLRCLSNLVNLKSLDILGSVGNLDYGYENLCPGPQQLRSINVKTYEAIGAVPRWLTSLCFLSSLDIKIQNLGEKNLQVLGSIPALSNLCVRVTESTQDEDERLVVNSRYPFLCLRRLEINWEVGTMELCFAPGALQNLGVLDLEFVVRERDSNFGLQHLSSLEHVYAKLRCGETSFKIAAVEIQTALDMNRNKPTLTLVRSDPIRVALTVQQSALMFVGAVMGKIKSTSPLP
;
A
#
# COMPACT_ATOMS: atom_id res chain seq x y z
N MET A 1 1.70 6.95 19.78
CA MET A 1 1.93 6.01 20.91
C MET A 1 3.36 6.22 21.38
N ASP A 2 3.59 6.31 22.69
CA ASP A 2 4.95 6.35 23.23
C ASP A 2 5.56 4.94 23.33
N GLU A 3 6.88 4.84 23.46
CA GLU A 3 7.63 3.57 23.50
C GLU A 3 7.18 2.64 24.65
N ASN A 4 6.65 3.20 25.75
CA ASN A 4 6.20 2.44 26.90
C ASN A 4 4.87 1.72 26.64
N ASN A 5 3.93 2.40 25.99
CA ASN A 5 2.64 1.83 25.60
C ASN A 5 2.80 0.73 24.55
N GLU A 6 3.79 0.85 23.66
CA GLU A 6 4.11 -0.17 22.68
C GLU A 6 4.71 -1.43 23.33
N LYS A 7 5.71 -1.29 24.21
CA LYS A 7 6.24 -2.44 24.97
C LYS A 7 5.15 -3.14 25.76
N ALA A 8 4.24 -2.37 26.37
CA ALA A 8 3.08 -2.93 27.08
C ALA A 8 2.14 -3.68 26.11
N PHE A 9 1.90 -3.14 24.91
CA PHE A 9 1.13 -3.80 23.87
C PHE A 9 1.77 -5.11 23.39
N LEU A 10 3.05 -5.10 23.02
CA LEU A 10 3.77 -6.31 22.57
C LEU A 10 3.83 -7.37 23.67
N ARG A 11 4.04 -6.96 24.93
CA ARG A 11 4.00 -7.86 26.09
C ARG A 11 2.59 -8.40 26.35
N CYS A 12 1.55 -7.61 26.11
CA CYS A 12 0.18 -8.10 26.19
C CYS A 12 -0.05 -9.15 25.09
N LEU A 13 0.31 -8.80 23.85
CA LEU A 13 0.14 -9.64 22.67
C LEU A 13 0.87 -10.99 22.80
N SER A 14 2.09 -11.01 23.35
CA SER A 14 2.85 -12.25 23.58
C SER A 14 2.18 -13.20 24.59
N ASN A 15 1.43 -12.66 25.57
CA ASN A 15 0.69 -13.46 26.54
C ASN A 15 -0.63 -14.04 25.98
N LEU A 16 -1.12 -13.54 24.84
CA LEU A 16 -2.36 -14.00 24.22
C LEU A 16 -2.12 -15.21 23.32
N VAL A 17 -1.62 -16.31 23.90
CA VAL A 17 -1.16 -17.51 23.18
C VAL A 17 -2.21 -18.22 22.33
N ASN A 18 -3.50 -18.04 22.64
CA ASN A 18 -4.63 -18.61 21.91
C ASN A 18 -5.28 -17.62 20.92
N LEU A 19 -4.73 -16.41 20.78
CA LEU A 19 -5.25 -15.39 19.87
C LEU A 19 -5.10 -15.86 18.43
N LYS A 20 -6.19 -15.85 17.66
CA LYS A 20 -6.22 -16.25 16.25
C LYS A 20 -6.38 -15.09 15.30
N SER A 21 -7.01 -14.01 15.76
CA SER A 21 -7.29 -12.81 14.98
C SER A 21 -7.10 -11.59 15.88
N LEU A 22 -6.53 -10.53 15.32
CA LEU A 22 -6.27 -9.27 15.99
C LEU A 22 -6.75 -8.13 15.09
N ASP A 23 -7.74 -7.38 15.57
CA ASP A 23 -8.14 -6.12 14.98
C ASP A 23 -7.53 -4.98 15.79
N ILE A 24 -6.74 -4.13 15.14
CA ILE A 24 -6.14 -2.93 15.75
C ILE A 24 -6.90 -1.72 15.21
N LEU A 25 -7.56 -0.99 16.11
CA LEU A 25 -8.37 0.19 15.81
C LEU A 25 -7.73 1.44 16.44
N GLY A 26 -7.67 2.56 15.71
CA GLY A 26 -7.33 3.89 16.27
C GLY A 26 -6.25 4.67 15.52
N SER A 27 -5.72 5.73 16.14
CA SER A 27 -4.49 6.38 15.68
C SER A 27 -3.32 5.61 16.28
N VAL A 28 -2.83 4.65 15.50
CA VAL A 28 -1.60 3.96 15.81
C VAL A 28 -0.53 4.73 15.04
N GLY A 29 0.45 5.27 15.77
CA GLY A 29 1.61 5.91 15.15
C GLY A 29 2.48 4.90 14.41
N ASN A 30 3.76 5.19 14.22
CA ASN A 30 4.71 4.19 13.71
C ASN A 30 4.62 2.92 14.59
N LEU A 31 4.49 1.74 14.00
CA LEU A 31 4.51 0.46 14.73
C LEU A 31 5.89 -0.22 14.69
N ASP A 32 6.83 0.35 13.92
CA ASP A 32 8.20 -0.11 13.82
C ASP A 32 9.09 0.66 14.81
N TYR A 33 9.16 0.18 16.04
CA TYR A 33 10.05 0.71 17.08
C TYR A 33 11.30 -0.16 17.28
N GLY A 34 11.67 -0.97 16.28
CA GLY A 34 12.91 -1.74 16.29
C GLY A 34 12.88 -3.07 17.05
N TYR A 35 11.70 -3.54 17.48
CA TYR A 35 11.53 -4.88 18.03
C TYR A 35 11.53 -5.95 16.93
N GLU A 36 12.52 -6.83 16.97
CA GLU A 36 12.69 -7.85 15.93
C GLU A 36 11.95 -9.16 16.23
N ASN A 37 11.61 -9.43 17.50
CA ASN A 37 11.06 -10.72 17.89
C ASN A 37 10.03 -10.64 19.02
N LEU A 38 8.92 -11.36 18.86
CA LEU A 38 7.86 -11.52 19.86
C LEU A 38 7.99 -12.79 20.70
N CYS A 39 8.98 -13.66 20.44
CA CYS A 39 9.11 -14.97 21.08
C CYS A 39 9.20 -14.92 22.62
N PRO A 40 8.34 -15.67 23.36
CA PRO A 40 7.23 -16.50 22.87
C PRO A 40 6.01 -15.65 22.49
N GLY A 41 5.80 -15.41 21.20
CA GLY A 41 4.71 -14.56 20.68
C GLY A 41 3.41 -15.34 20.55
N PRO A 42 2.29 -14.73 20.11
CA PRO A 42 1.05 -15.46 19.87
C PRO A 42 1.23 -16.43 18.69
N GLN A 43 1.67 -17.65 18.99
CA GLN A 43 1.98 -18.70 18.01
C GLN A 43 0.74 -19.23 17.27
N GLN A 44 -0.46 -18.73 17.56
CA GLN A 44 -1.69 -19.13 16.87
C GLN A 44 -2.33 -17.99 16.07
N LEU A 45 -1.71 -16.81 16.03
CA LEU A 45 -2.25 -15.64 15.35
C LEU A 45 -2.19 -15.85 13.84
N ARG A 46 -3.36 -15.82 13.20
CA ARG A 46 -3.54 -16.11 11.77
C ARG A 46 -3.95 -14.89 10.95
N SER A 47 -4.58 -13.92 11.60
CA SER A 47 -5.10 -12.74 10.93
C SER A 47 -4.82 -11.48 11.75
N ILE A 48 -4.30 -10.45 11.10
CA ILE A 48 -4.18 -9.11 11.64
C ILE A 48 -4.89 -8.16 10.68
N ASN A 49 -5.79 -7.34 11.22
CA ASN A 49 -6.37 -6.21 10.49
C ASN A 49 -6.07 -4.92 11.23
N VAL A 50 -5.37 -4.01 10.56
CA VAL A 50 -5.03 -2.69 11.09
C VAL A 50 -5.92 -1.64 10.44
N LYS A 51 -6.97 -1.25 11.16
CA LYS A 51 -7.93 -0.21 10.75
C LYS A 51 -7.58 1.09 11.47
N THR A 52 -6.56 1.75 10.96
CA THR A 52 -6.07 3.01 11.51
C THR A 52 -6.47 4.18 10.62
N TYR A 53 -6.71 5.33 11.23
CA TYR A 53 -6.93 6.58 10.48
C TYR A 53 -5.63 7.04 9.81
N GLU A 54 -4.52 6.94 10.55
CA GLU A 54 -3.18 7.27 10.08
C GLU A 54 -2.48 6.05 9.48
N ALA A 55 -1.62 6.30 8.50
CA ALA A 55 -0.84 5.27 7.86
C ALA A 55 0.44 4.99 8.67
N ILE A 56 0.82 3.72 8.75
CA ILE A 56 2.05 3.31 9.42
C ILE A 56 3.24 3.65 8.53
N GLY A 57 4.25 4.33 9.08
CA GLY A 57 5.43 4.69 8.30
C GLY A 57 6.30 3.50 7.86
N ALA A 58 6.43 2.48 8.71
CA ALA A 58 7.18 1.27 8.39
C ALA A 58 6.48 0.01 8.91
N VAL A 59 6.51 -1.06 8.11
CA VAL A 59 5.94 -2.36 8.48
C VAL A 59 6.73 -2.93 9.67
N PRO A 60 6.07 -3.30 10.77
CA PRO A 60 6.78 -3.75 11.97
C PRO A 60 7.51 -5.08 11.78
N ARG A 61 8.79 -5.12 12.16
CA ARG A 61 9.62 -6.32 11.99
C ARG A 61 9.13 -7.53 12.78
N TRP A 62 8.51 -7.32 13.93
CA TRP A 62 7.98 -8.40 14.75
C TRP A 62 6.91 -9.26 14.03
N LEU A 63 6.26 -8.75 12.98
CA LEU A 63 5.34 -9.53 12.15
C LEU A 63 6.01 -10.76 11.52
N THR A 64 7.32 -10.67 11.25
CA THR A 64 8.10 -11.77 10.68
C THR A 64 8.24 -12.97 11.63
N SER A 65 8.05 -12.75 12.93
CA SER A 65 8.10 -13.80 13.96
C SER A 65 6.77 -14.57 14.08
N LEU A 66 5.71 -14.15 13.38
CA LEU A 66 4.39 -14.80 13.45
C LEU A 66 4.28 -15.91 12.41
N CYS A 67 4.75 -17.10 12.77
CA CYS A 67 4.84 -18.27 11.89
C CYS A 67 3.50 -18.73 11.27
N PHE A 68 2.37 -18.35 11.84
CA PHE A 68 1.03 -18.75 11.36
C PHE A 68 0.20 -17.60 10.80
N LEU A 69 0.76 -16.38 10.73
CA LEU A 69 0.08 -15.22 10.17
C LEU A 69 -0.12 -15.43 8.67
N SER A 70 -1.35 -15.76 8.28
CA SER A 70 -1.72 -16.03 6.90
C SER A 70 -2.44 -14.88 6.24
N SER A 71 -3.03 -13.97 7.00
CA SER A 71 -3.78 -12.82 6.49
C SER A 71 -3.36 -11.52 7.17
N LEU A 72 -2.99 -10.52 6.37
CA LEU A 72 -2.64 -9.19 6.84
C LEU A 72 -3.37 -8.12 6.02
N ASP A 73 -4.11 -7.25 6.71
CA ASP A 73 -4.69 -6.01 6.18
C ASP A 73 -4.03 -4.85 6.93
N ILE A 74 -3.33 -3.98 6.20
CA ILE A 74 -2.53 -2.90 6.78
C ILE A 74 -2.61 -1.62 5.94
N LYS A 75 -2.55 -0.48 6.62
CA LYS A 75 -2.43 0.84 6.00
C LYS A 75 -1.03 1.40 6.26
N ILE A 76 -0.26 1.65 5.21
CA ILE A 76 1.13 2.13 5.28
C ILE A 76 1.32 3.41 4.47
N GLN A 77 2.33 4.21 4.83
CA GLN A 77 2.63 5.43 4.09
C GLN A 77 3.05 5.09 2.66
N ASN A 78 3.98 4.14 2.50
CA ASN A 78 4.56 3.79 1.21
C ASN A 78 4.98 2.33 1.12
N LEU A 79 5.14 1.84 -0.11
CA LEU A 79 5.53 0.46 -0.41
C LEU A 79 6.99 0.37 -0.89
N GLY A 80 7.92 1.02 -0.19
CA GLY A 80 9.35 0.93 -0.50
C GLY A 80 9.97 -0.45 -0.21
N GLU A 81 11.24 -0.63 -0.62
CA GLU A 81 11.98 -1.89 -0.50
C GLU A 81 11.94 -2.48 0.91
N LYS A 82 12.15 -1.65 1.94
CA LYS A 82 12.17 -2.10 3.34
C LYS A 82 10.84 -2.73 3.76
N ASN A 83 9.73 -2.09 3.40
CA ASN A 83 8.40 -2.58 3.73
C ASN A 83 8.10 -3.89 2.98
N LEU A 84 8.45 -3.97 1.69
CA LEU A 84 8.33 -5.21 0.92
C LEU A 84 9.19 -6.35 1.48
N GLN A 85 10.40 -6.07 1.96
CA GLN A 85 11.25 -7.11 2.55
C GLN A 85 10.64 -7.68 3.83
N VAL A 86 10.10 -6.83 4.71
CA VAL A 86 9.43 -7.28 5.93
C VAL A 86 8.18 -8.10 5.60
N LEU A 87 7.31 -7.60 4.73
CA LEU A 87 6.09 -8.30 4.29
C LEU A 87 6.43 -9.65 3.64
N GLY A 88 7.45 -9.67 2.79
CA GLY A 88 7.90 -10.87 2.10
C GLY A 88 8.55 -11.91 3.01
N SER A 89 9.01 -11.51 4.20
CA SER A 89 9.64 -12.39 5.18
C SER A 89 8.64 -13.03 6.16
N ILE A 90 7.34 -12.71 6.07
CA ILE A 90 6.31 -13.34 6.90
C ILE A 90 6.07 -14.78 6.40
N PRO A 91 6.37 -15.83 7.17
CA PRO A 91 6.53 -17.19 6.63
C PRO A 91 5.27 -17.79 6.00
N ALA A 92 4.11 -17.57 6.61
CA ALA A 92 2.85 -18.18 6.20
C ALA A 92 1.90 -17.22 5.48
N LEU A 93 2.36 -16.02 5.13
CA LEU A 93 1.48 -14.98 4.56
C LEU A 93 0.95 -15.42 3.20
N SER A 94 -0.35 -15.70 3.14
CA SER A 94 -1.04 -16.11 1.92
C SER A 94 -1.91 -15.00 1.34
N ASN A 95 -2.42 -14.10 2.19
CA ASN A 95 -3.33 -13.04 1.83
C ASN A 95 -2.82 -11.72 2.38
N LEU A 96 -2.54 -10.76 1.48
CA LEU A 96 -2.05 -9.44 1.85
C LEU A 96 -2.93 -8.37 1.22
N CYS A 97 -3.48 -7.47 2.03
CA CYS A 97 -4.13 -6.24 1.62
C CYS A 97 -3.33 -5.06 2.16
N VAL A 98 -2.94 -4.14 1.27
CA VAL A 98 -2.17 -2.94 1.62
C VAL A 98 -2.89 -1.71 1.09
N ARG A 99 -3.21 -0.78 1.99
CA ARG A 99 -3.59 0.59 1.64
C ARG A 99 -2.36 1.49 1.73
N VAL A 100 -2.03 2.21 0.67
CA VAL A 100 -0.87 3.09 0.56
C VAL A 100 -1.34 4.53 0.46
N THR A 101 -0.86 5.42 1.32
CA THR A 101 -1.37 6.81 1.39
C THR A 101 -0.49 7.85 0.71
N GLU A 102 0.79 7.58 0.56
CA GLU A 102 1.77 8.49 0.01
C GLU A 102 2.44 7.85 -1.20
N SER A 103 2.75 8.67 -2.20
CA SER A 103 3.60 8.25 -3.31
C SER A 103 5.05 8.47 -2.92
N THR A 104 5.89 7.46 -3.09
CA THR A 104 7.31 7.52 -2.70
C THR A 104 8.30 7.69 -3.82
N GLN A 105 7.86 7.47 -5.05
CA GLN A 105 8.76 7.47 -6.17
C GLN A 105 8.52 8.70 -7.03
N ASP A 106 9.61 9.29 -7.51
CA ASP A 106 9.53 10.21 -8.63
C ASP A 106 8.74 9.51 -9.74
N GLU A 107 7.91 10.26 -10.47
CA GLU A 107 6.82 9.72 -11.29
C GLU A 107 7.23 8.69 -12.35
N ASP A 108 8.54 8.52 -12.60
CA ASP A 108 9.12 7.62 -13.60
C ASP A 108 9.91 6.42 -12.99
N GLU A 109 10.09 6.32 -11.67
CA GLU A 109 10.76 5.17 -11.04
C GLU A 109 9.72 4.24 -10.39
N ARG A 110 9.64 2.98 -10.86
CA ARG A 110 8.80 1.95 -10.23
C ARG A 110 9.67 0.93 -9.51
N LEU A 111 9.24 0.50 -8.34
CA LEU A 111 9.92 -0.54 -7.60
C LEU A 111 9.69 -1.91 -8.27
N VAL A 112 10.80 -2.55 -8.65
CA VAL A 112 10.79 -3.84 -9.32
C VAL A 112 10.75 -4.98 -8.30
N VAL A 113 9.59 -5.61 -8.16
CA VAL A 113 9.41 -6.85 -7.41
C VAL A 113 10.02 -7.99 -8.21
N ASN A 114 10.97 -8.70 -7.62
CA ASN A 114 11.69 -9.80 -8.24
C ASN A 114 11.84 -10.98 -7.25
N SER A 115 12.55 -12.03 -7.65
CA SER A 115 12.74 -13.25 -6.85
C SER A 115 13.54 -13.07 -5.55
N ARG A 116 14.08 -11.87 -5.26
CA ARG A 116 14.75 -11.57 -3.99
C ARG A 116 13.77 -11.41 -2.83
N TYR A 117 12.50 -11.09 -3.12
CA TYR A 117 11.47 -11.00 -2.09
C TYR A 117 10.87 -12.39 -1.85
N PRO A 118 10.93 -12.96 -0.62
CA PRO A 118 10.63 -14.37 -0.43
C PRO A 118 9.17 -14.74 -0.71
N PHE A 119 8.20 -14.00 -0.15
CA PHE A 119 6.74 -14.17 -0.32
C PHE A 119 6.32 -15.63 -0.54
N LEU A 120 6.78 -16.51 0.35
CA LEU A 120 6.81 -17.96 0.10
C LEU A 120 5.41 -18.56 -0.12
N CYS A 121 4.40 -18.03 0.57
CA CYS A 121 3.04 -18.55 0.55
C CYS A 121 2.02 -17.62 -0.12
N LEU A 122 2.42 -16.45 -0.63
CA LEU A 122 1.49 -15.42 -1.07
C LEU A 122 0.64 -15.91 -2.26
N ARG A 123 -0.68 -15.96 -2.07
CA ARG A 123 -1.68 -16.39 -3.05
C ARG A 123 -2.58 -15.26 -3.54
N ARG A 124 -2.85 -14.29 -2.67
CA ARG A 124 -3.66 -13.09 -2.97
C ARG A 124 -2.94 -11.84 -2.51
N LEU A 125 -2.81 -10.89 -3.42
CA LEU A 125 -2.25 -9.57 -3.17
C LEU A 125 -3.27 -8.52 -3.59
N GLU A 126 -3.63 -7.65 -2.66
CA GLU A 126 -4.46 -6.47 -2.90
C GLU A 126 -3.66 -5.23 -2.52
N ILE A 127 -3.55 -4.27 -3.44
CA ILE A 127 -2.90 -3.00 -3.18
C ILE A 127 -3.80 -1.86 -3.66
N ASN A 128 -4.11 -0.97 -2.72
CA ASN A 128 -4.87 0.24 -2.97
C ASN A 128 -3.98 1.45 -2.71
N TRP A 129 -3.60 2.16 -3.76
CA TRP A 129 -2.99 3.47 -3.63
C TRP A 129 -4.10 4.50 -3.44
N GLU A 130 -4.25 5.08 -2.25
CA GLU A 130 -5.27 6.11 -1.96
C GLU A 130 -4.95 7.39 -2.75
N VAL A 131 -3.66 7.74 -2.84
CA VAL A 131 -3.15 8.86 -3.60
C VAL A 131 -1.99 8.36 -4.46
N GLY A 132 -2.01 8.66 -5.76
CA GLY A 132 -0.93 8.28 -6.69
C GLY A 132 -1.23 7.09 -7.61
N THR A 133 -0.19 6.65 -8.31
CA THR A 133 -0.23 5.62 -9.36
C THR A 133 0.32 4.30 -8.87
N MET A 134 0.29 3.29 -9.74
CA MET A 134 0.96 2.01 -9.50
C MET A 134 2.48 2.21 -9.38
N GLU A 135 3.03 1.91 -8.20
CA GLU A 135 4.47 2.06 -7.90
C GLU A 135 5.26 0.74 -8.03
N LEU A 136 4.62 -0.33 -8.51
CA LEU A 136 5.24 -1.64 -8.65
C LEU A 136 5.29 -2.12 -10.10
N CYS A 137 6.39 -2.80 -10.43
CA CYS A 137 6.49 -3.68 -11.59
C CYS A 137 6.98 -5.06 -11.17
N PHE A 138 6.53 -6.12 -11.85
CA PHE A 138 6.92 -7.49 -11.55
C PHE A 138 7.95 -8.01 -12.56
N ALA A 139 9.11 -8.43 -12.10
CA ALA A 139 10.14 -9.08 -12.90
C ALA A 139 9.90 -10.59 -13.03
N PRO A 140 10.56 -11.29 -13.98
CA PRO A 140 10.56 -12.74 -14.04
C PRO A 140 10.87 -13.39 -12.68
N GLY A 141 10.04 -14.37 -12.30
CA GLY A 141 10.21 -15.11 -11.04
C GLY A 141 9.70 -14.40 -9.79
N ALA A 142 9.07 -13.22 -9.92
CA ALA A 142 8.37 -12.56 -8.83
C ALA A 142 7.10 -13.34 -8.43
N LEU A 143 6.81 -13.34 -7.12
CA LEU A 143 5.53 -13.79 -6.54
C LEU A 143 5.02 -15.12 -7.15
N GLN A 144 5.85 -16.16 -7.16
CA GLN A 144 5.64 -17.39 -7.93
C GLN A 144 4.36 -18.16 -7.59
N ASN A 145 3.74 -17.89 -6.45
CA ASN A 145 2.52 -18.55 -5.98
C ASN A 145 1.26 -17.65 -6.08
N LEU A 146 1.40 -16.42 -6.59
CA LEU A 146 0.31 -15.45 -6.62
C LEU A 146 -0.73 -15.85 -7.66
N GLY A 147 -1.94 -16.20 -7.21
CA GLY A 147 -3.08 -16.54 -8.05
C GLY A 147 -4.02 -15.36 -8.30
N VAL A 148 -4.17 -14.47 -7.33
CA VAL A 148 -5.08 -13.32 -7.45
C VAL A 148 -4.35 -12.01 -7.15
N LEU A 149 -4.47 -11.05 -8.08
CA LEU A 149 -3.96 -9.70 -7.93
C LEU A 149 -5.12 -8.70 -8.01
N ASP A 150 -5.25 -7.85 -7.00
CA ASP A 150 -6.23 -6.76 -6.95
C ASP A 150 -5.49 -5.42 -6.82
N LEU A 151 -5.80 -4.48 -7.71
CA LEU A 151 -5.11 -3.20 -7.83
C LEU A 151 -6.11 -2.06 -7.91
N GLU A 152 -5.93 -1.05 -7.06
CA GLU A 152 -6.61 0.24 -7.19
C GLU A 152 -5.60 1.39 -7.24
N PHE A 153 -5.58 2.15 -8.35
CA PHE A 153 -4.60 3.23 -8.57
C PHE A 153 -5.10 4.27 -9.59
N VAL A 154 -4.48 5.46 -9.60
CA VAL A 154 -4.68 6.46 -10.68
C VAL A 154 -3.87 6.05 -11.90
N VAL A 155 -4.47 6.14 -13.10
CA VAL A 155 -3.74 5.89 -14.36
C VAL A 155 -3.19 7.20 -14.92
N ARG A 156 -1.90 7.22 -15.25
CA ARG A 156 -1.23 8.29 -16.02
C ARG A 156 -1.02 7.89 -17.48
N GLU A 157 -0.82 8.88 -18.35
CA GLU A 157 -0.61 8.66 -19.80
C GLU A 157 0.62 7.80 -20.14
N ARG A 158 1.60 7.71 -19.23
CA ARG A 158 2.82 6.91 -19.40
C ARG A 158 2.78 5.55 -18.68
N ASP A 159 1.66 5.20 -18.05
CA ASP A 159 1.58 3.98 -17.27
C ASP A 159 1.51 2.75 -18.17
N SER A 160 2.69 2.22 -18.52
CA SER A 160 2.81 1.01 -19.31
C SER A 160 3.66 -0.06 -18.60
N ASN A 161 3.47 -1.31 -18.99
CA ASN A 161 4.30 -2.45 -18.59
C ASN A 161 4.48 -2.66 -17.07
N PHE A 162 3.43 -3.17 -16.42
CA PHE A 162 3.48 -3.58 -15.00
C PHE A 162 4.17 -4.93 -14.76
N GLY A 163 4.58 -5.64 -15.81
CA GLY A 163 5.19 -6.97 -15.68
C GLY A 163 4.21 -8.10 -15.35
N LEU A 164 2.91 -7.92 -15.59
CA LEU A 164 1.88 -8.95 -15.30
C LEU A 164 2.11 -10.26 -16.07
N GLN A 165 2.76 -10.18 -17.24
CA GLN A 165 3.18 -11.34 -18.03
C GLN A 165 4.16 -12.27 -17.29
N HIS A 166 4.84 -11.77 -16.25
CA HIS A 166 5.88 -12.49 -15.52
C HIS A 166 5.35 -13.28 -14.30
N LEU A 167 4.09 -13.08 -13.91
CA LEU A 167 3.48 -13.74 -12.76
C LEU A 167 2.97 -15.14 -13.14
N SER A 168 3.80 -16.16 -12.89
CA SER A 168 3.66 -17.51 -13.45
C SER A 168 2.48 -18.34 -12.93
N SER A 169 1.88 -17.96 -11.80
CA SER A 169 0.73 -18.65 -11.19
C SER A 169 -0.53 -17.79 -11.19
N LEU A 170 -0.52 -16.64 -11.86
CA LEU A 170 -1.63 -15.71 -11.87
C LEU A 170 -2.83 -16.33 -12.59
N GLU A 171 -4.00 -16.21 -11.98
CA GLU A 171 -5.28 -16.75 -12.48
C GLU A 171 -6.28 -15.62 -12.71
N HIS A 172 -6.29 -14.62 -11.83
CA HIS A 172 -7.25 -13.53 -11.86
C HIS A 172 -6.62 -12.18 -11.52
N VAL A 173 -6.97 -11.17 -12.31
CA VAL A 173 -6.64 -9.77 -12.05
C VAL A 173 -7.92 -8.96 -11.90
N TYR A 174 -8.03 -8.23 -10.79
CA TYR A 174 -9.00 -7.19 -10.55
C TYR A 174 -8.27 -5.85 -10.61
N ALA A 175 -8.72 -4.93 -11.45
CA ALA A 175 -8.12 -3.61 -11.56
C ALA A 175 -9.20 -2.53 -11.54
N LYS A 176 -9.16 -1.70 -10.51
CA LYS A 176 -9.96 -0.49 -10.36
C LYS A 176 -9.12 0.74 -10.71
N LEU A 177 -9.39 1.29 -11.87
CA LEU A 177 -8.61 2.37 -12.46
C LEU A 177 -9.29 3.72 -12.22
N ARG A 178 -8.60 4.65 -11.56
CA ARG A 178 -9.07 6.01 -11.32
C ARG A 178 -8.58 6.93 -12.44
N CYS A 179 -9.39 7.12 -13.48
CA CYS A 179 -9.00 7.89 -14.67
C CYS A 179 -10.17 8.29 -15.57
N GLY A 180 -9.87 9.16 -16.54
CA GLY A 180 -10.78 9.52 -17.61
C GLY A 180 -10.99 8.39 -18.63
N GLU A 181 -12.04 8.51 -19.43
CA GLU A 181 -12.47 7.49 -20.41
C GLU A 181 -11.36 7.08 -21.39
N THR A 182 -10.61 8.04 -21.93
CA THR A 182 -9.53 7.76 -22.89
C THR A 182 -8.39 6.98 -22.25
N SER A 183 -7.91 7.42 -21.09
CA SER A 183 -6.83 6.74 -20.34
C SER A 183 -7.26 5.34 -19.89
N PHE A 184 -8.52 5.16 -19.51
CA PHE A 184 -9.07 3.86 -19.17
C PHE A 184 -8.97 2.87 -20.33
N LYS A 185 -9.35 3.29 -21.55
CA LYS A 185 -9.28 2.44 -22.74
C LYS A 185 -7.85 2.02 -23.08
N ILE A 186 -6.91 2.96 -22.97
CA ILE A 186 -5.48 2.70 -23.22
C ILE A 186 -4.95 1.68 -22.21
N ALA A 187 -5.11 1.96 -20.91
CA ALA A 187 -4.65 1.05 -19.85
C ALA A 187 -5.33 -0.32 -19.91
N ALA A 188 -6.61 -0.38 -20.28
CA ALA A 188 -7.32 -1.65 -20.46
C ALA A 188 -6.67 -2.52 -21.54
N VAL A 189 -6.31 -1.93 -22.70
CA VAL A 189 -5.63 -2.65 -23.78
C VAL A 189 -4.24 -3.11 -23.33
N GLU A 190 -3.48 -2.27 -22.63
CA GLU A 190 -2.14 -2.62 -22.19
C GLU A 190 -2.13 -3.72 -21.13
N ILE A 191 -3.02 -3.63 -20.12
CA ILE A 191 -3.19 -4.68 -19.11
C ILE A 191 -3.62 -5.98 -19.80
N GLN A 192 -4.61 -5.93 -20.69
CA GLN A 192 -5.05 -7.12 -21.41
C GLN A 192 -3.93 -7.74 -22.23
N THR A 193 -3.15 -6.92 -22.95
CA THR A 193 -2.00 -7.39 -23.75
C THR A 193 -0.96 -8.09 -22.87
N ALA A 194 -0.66 -7.55 -21.68
CA ALA A 194 0.24 -8.19 -20.73
C ALA A 194 -0.30 -9.55 -20.23
N LEU A 195 -1.61 -9.67 -20.02
CA LEU A 195 -2.26 -10.91 -19.58
C LEU A 195 -2.36 -11.95 -20.71
N ASP A 196 -2.53 -11.51 -21.96
CA ASP A 196 -2.53 -12.41 -23.12
C ASP A 196 -1.14 -13.05 -23.35
N MET A 197 -0.07 -12.34 -22.98
CA MET A 197 1.31 -12.84 -22.98
C MET A 197 1.63 -13.72 -21.77
N ASN A 198 0.81 -13.71 -20.72
CA ASN A 198 0.99 -14.56 -19.56
C ASN A 198 0.62 -16.01 -19.92
N ARG A 199 1.47 -16.96 -19.52
CA ARG A 199 1.30 -18.39 -19.81
C ARG A 199 -0.06 -18.96 -19.37
N ASN A 200 -0.60 -18.46 -18.25
CA ASN A 200 -1.86 -18.96 -17.70
C ASN A 200 -3.10 -18.24 -18.25
N LYS A 201 -2.92 -17.21 -19.09
CA LYS A 201 -3.99 -16.34 -19.61
C LYS A 201 -4.99 -15.92 -18.52
N PRO A 202 -4.54 -15.19 -17.48
CA PRO A 202 -5.37 -14.82 -16.35
C PRO A 202 -6.60 -14.03 -16.81
N THR A 203 -7.74 -14.22 -16.14
CA THR A 203 -8.93 -13.43 -16.45
C THR A 203 -8.81 -12.02 -15.88
N LEU A 204 -9.35 -11.04 -16.60
CA LEU A 204 -9.33 -9.65 -16.20
C LEU A 204 -10.73 -9.14 -15.84
N THR A 205 -10.87 -8.53 -14.66
CA THR A 205 -12.02 -7.70 -14.28
C THR A 205 -11.57 -6.25 -14.14
N LEU A 206 -12.08 -5.37 -15.00
CA LEU A 206 -11.77 -3.95 -14.97
C LEU A 206 -12.96 -3.14 -14.48
N VAL A 207 -12.68 -2.18 -13.60
CA VAL A 207 -13.64 -1.18 -13.14
C VAL A 207 -13.03 0.19 -13.33
N ARG A 208 -13.74 1.08 -14.04
CA ARG A 208 -13.39 2.50 -14.08
C ARG A 208 -14.01 3.20 -12.88
N SER A 209 -13.26 4.09 -12.25
CA SER A 209 -13.80 5.04 -11.28
C SER A 209 -13.32 6.43 -11.63
N ASP A 210 -14.13 7.44 -11.33
CA ASP A 210 -13.72 8.82 -11.56
C ASP A 210 -12.59 9.18 -10.60
N PRO A 211 -11.56 9.92 -11.06
CA PRO A 211 -10.50 10.36 -10.17
C PRO A 211 -11.13 11.17 -9.03
N ILE A 212 -10.69 10.88 -7.80
CA ILE A 212 -11.10 11.67 -6.65
C ILE A 212 -10.70 13.10 -6.96
N ARG A 213 -11.70 13.99 -7.06
CA ARG A 213 -11.46 15.43 -7.05
C ARG A 213 -10.88 15.75 -5.67
N VAL A 214 -9.57 15.67 -5.53
CA VAL A 214 -8.90 16.28 -4.39
C VAL A 214 -9.17 17.76 -4.55
N ALA A 215 -10.18 18.25 -3.84
CA ALA A 215 -10.38 19.67 -3.71
C ALA A 215 -9.08 20.19 -3.10
N LEU A 216 -8.26 20.86 -3.91
CA LEU A 216 -7.09 21.63 -3.50
C LEU A 216 -7.59 22.85 -2.68
N THR A 217 -8.31 22.63 -1.59
CA THR A 217 -8.95 23.71 -0.81
C THR A 217 -8.05 24.26 0.30
N VAL A 218 -6.74 24.04 0.25
CA VAL A 218 -5.82 24.59 1.26
C VAL A 218 -4.70 25.46 0.67
N GLN A 219 -4.33 25.33 -0.62
CA GLN A 219 -3.32 26.22 -1.20
C GLN A 219 -3.89 27.45 -1.94
N GLN A 220 -5.09 27.38 -2.50
CA GLN A 220 -5.71 28.57 -3.12
C GLN A 220 -6.25 29.57 -2.09
N SER A 221 -6.71 29.09 -0.92
CA SER A 221 -7.12 29.93 0.19
C SER A 221 -5.93 30.63 0.88
N ALA A 222 -4.76 29.98 0.95
CA ALA A 222 -3.54 30.61 1.46
C ALA A 222 -3.01 31.71 0.52
N LEU A 223 -3.03 31.51 -0.80
CA LEU A 223 -2.63 32.56 -1.76
C LEU A 223 -3.61 33.75 -1.77
N MET A 224 -4.93 33.47 -1.66
CA MET A 224 -5.96 34.51 -1.56
C MET A 224 -5.88 35.28 -0.24
N PHE A 225 -5.56 34.62 0.88
CA PHE A 225 -5.37 35.30 2.17
C PHE A 225 -4.11 36.18 2.19
N VAL A 226 -2.98 35.70 1.66
CA VAL A 226 -1.76 36.50 1.58
C VAL A 226 -1.95 37.71 0.65
N GLY A 227 -2.64 37.54 -0.49
CA GLY A 227 -2.99 38.64 -1.39
C GLY A 227 -3.92 39.68 -0.76
N ALA A 228 -4.94 39.25 0.00
CA ALA A 228 -5.89 40.13 0.67
C ALA A 228 -5.31 40.88 1.89
N VAL A 229 -4.36 40.26 2.60
CA VAL A 229 -3.67 40.89 3.74
C VAL A 229 -2.59 41.87 3.26
N MET A 230 -1.81 41.53 2.23
CA MET A 230 -0.81 42.45 1.67
C MET A 230 -1.43 43.63 0.92
N GLY A 231 -2.62 43.48 0.33
CA GLY A 231 -3.35 44.56 -0.33
C GLY A 231 -3.91 45.65 0.60
N LYS A 232 -4.03 45.36 1.92
CA LYS A 232 -4.57 46.30 2.92
C LYS A 232 -3.50 47.07 3.71
N ILE A 233 -2.21 46.76 3.52
CA ILE A 233 -1.11 47.54 4.10
C ILE A 233 -0.58 48.50 3.03
N LYS A 234 -1.42 49.45 2.62
CA LYS A 234 -0.97 50.69 1.96
C LYS A 234 -1.45 51.88 2.78
N SER A 235 -0.53 52.35 3.63
CA SER A 235 -0.32 53.76 3.95
C SER A 235 -1.57 54.60 4.26
N THR A 236 -2.01 54.60 5.52
CA THR A 236 -2.59 55.81 6.11
C THR A 236 -1.48 56.58 6.81
N SER A 237 -0.93 57.59 6.13
CA SER A 237 -0.12 58.63 6.77
C SER A 237 -0.99 59.45 7.73
N PRO A 238 -0.50 59.83 8.92
CA PRO A 238 -1.21 60.76 9.79
C PRO A 238 -0.84 62.20 9.42
N LEU A 239 -1.85 63.07 9.40
CA LEU A 239 -1.74 64.53 9.47
C LEU A 239 -2.90 65.03 10.36
N PRO A 240 -2.79 66.19 11.01
CA PRO A 240 -1.80 67.26 10.81
C PRO A 240 -0.70 67.33 11.88
#